data_AF-A0AAV4WRT3-F1
#
_entry.id   AF-A0AAV4WRT3-F1
#
_cell.length_a   1.000
_cell.length_b   1.000
_cell.length_c   1.000
_cell.angle_alpha   90.00
_cell.angle_beta   90.00
_cell.angle_gamma   90.00
#
_symmetry.space_group_name_H-M   'P 1'
#
loop_
_entity.id
_entity.type
_entity.pdbx_description
1 polymer ?
#
loop_
_entity_poly.entity_id
_entity_poly.type
_entity_poly.pdbx_seq_one_letter_code
_entity_poly.pdbx_strand_id
1 'polypeptide(L)'
;MYPFNKPEDISKNVFLVSETCEKMYCSFGALCLVDQTSQQAYCRCEQHCPDVFSPVCGSDSVTYSSDCQLQMASCSQQRRIYIHHQGQCGTCSFFIYFCKLLLWFVLRTWCRFCIL
;
A
#
# COMPACT_ATOMS: atom_id res chain seq x y z
N MET A 1 -7.61 4.25 11.20
CA MET A 1 -6.16 3.99 11.07
C MET A 1 -6.03 2.50 10.72
N TYR A 2 -5.88 2.21 9.44
CA TYR A 2 -6.79 1.27 8.76
C TYR A 2 -6.74 -0.21 9.20
N PRO A 3 -7.90 -0.81 9.52
CA PRO A 3 -8.11 -2.25 9.45
C PRO A 3 -8.37 -2.61 7.97
N PHE A 4 -7.42 -3.26 7.32
CA PHE A 4 -7.65 -3.83 5.98
C PHE A 4 -7.12 -5.26 5.93
N ASN A 5 -7.73 -6.14 6.72
CA ASN A 5 -8.13 -7.42 6.14
C ASN A 5 -9.16 -7.06 5.08
N LYS A 6 -8.81 -7.14 3.79
CA LYS A 6 -9.80 -7.03 2.72
C LYS A 6 -10.88 -8.10 2.99
N PRO A 7 -12.17 -7.76 3.10
CA PRO A 7 -13.25 -8.74 3.15
C PRO A 7 -13.52 -9.38 1.76
N GLU A 8 -12.51 -9.49 0.90
CA GLU A 8 -12.63 -10.01 -0.48
C GLU A 8 -11.68 -11.17 -0.78
N ASP A 9 -11.27 -11.92 0.26
CA ASP A 9 -10.94 -13.34 0.07
C ASP A 9 -11.93 -14.22 0.86
N ILE A 10 -13.20 -13.80 0.84
CA ILE A 10 -14.35 -14.68 1.12
C ILE A 10 -14.53 -15.59 -0.11
N SER A 11 -13.52 -16.35 -0.54
CA SER A 11 -13.73 -17.38 -1.57
C SER A 11 -12.64 -18.43 -1.74
N LYS A 12 -11.91 -18.86 -0.70
CA LYS A 12 -11.32 -20.21 -0.69
C LYS A 12 -11.51 -20.90 0.67
N ASN A 13 -12.77 -21.28 0.91
CA ASN A 13 -13.25 -22.22 1.92
C ASN A 13 -13.21 -21.76 3.39
N VAL A 14 -14.37 -21.27 3.82
CA VAL A 14 -14.93 -21.43 5.17
C VAL A 14 -14.56 -22.82 5.70
N PHE A 15 -13.63 -22.93 6.66
CA PHE A 15 -13.71 -23.98 7.70
C PHE A 15 -12.83 -23.76 8.93
N LEU A 16 -11.89 -22.83 9.01
CA LEU A 16 -11.15 -22.55 10.27
C LEU A 16 -10.70 -21.08 10.35
N VAL A 17 -11.62 -20.14 10.61
CA VAL A 17 -11.21 -18.87 11.24
C VAL A 17 -10.90 -19.22 12.69
N SER A 18 -9.63 -19.46 12.99
CA SER A 18 -9.15 -19.73 14.34
C SER A 18 -9.43 -18.51 15.24
N GLU A 19 -10.19 -18.71 16.31
CA GLU A 19 -10.57 -17.69 17.32
C GLU A 19 -9.38 -16.85 17.81
N THR A 20 -8.17 -17.38 17.72
CA THR A 20 -6.92 -16.74 18.15
C THR A 20 -6.46 -15.57 17.29
N CYS A 21 -6.79 -15.53 15.99
CA CYS A 21 -6.49 -14.39 15.11
C CYS A 21 -7.59 -13.32 15.11
N GLU A 22 -8.77 -13.62 15.67
CA GLU A 22 -9.92 -12.70 15.70
C GLU A 22 -9.65 -11.43 16.53
N LYS A 23 -8.81 -11.55 17.56
CA LYS A 23 -8.48 -10.46 18.49
C LYS A 23 -6.99 -10.06 18.44
N MET A 24 -6.21 -10.63 17.52
CA MET A 24 -4.80 -10.35 17.38
C MET A 24 -4.55 -9.29 16.31
N TYR A 25 -3.89 -8.19 16.69
CA TYR A 25 -3.51 -7.13 15.75
C TYR A 25 -2.02 -7.24 15.42
N CYS A 26 -1.72 -7.54 14.15
CA CYS A 26 -0.36 -7.57 13.64
C CYS A 26 0.06 -6.18 13.13
N SER A 27 1.25 -5.72 13.54
CA SER A 27 1.76 -4.40 13.15
C SER A 27 2.40 -4.44 11.76
N PHE A 28 2.45 -3.28 11.10
CA PHE A 28 3.25 -3.03 9.88
C PHE A 28 2.92 -3.91 8.67
N GLY A 29 1.67 -4.37 8.54
CA GLY A 29 1.27 -5.22 7.41
C GLY A 29 1.63 -6.69 7.55
N ALA A 30 1.99 -7.15 8.76
CA ALA A 30 2.12 -8.58 9.03
C ALA A 30 0.77 -9.32 8.97
N LEU A 31 0.81 -10.57 8.54
CA LEU A 31 -0.31 -11.49 8.50
C LEU A 31 -0.39 -12.29 9.81
N CYS A 32 -1.61 -12.59 10.25
CA CYS A 32 -1.84 -13.48 11.37
C CYS A 32 -1.89 -14.93 10.87
N LEU A 33 -1.01 -15.77 11.41
CA LEU A 33 -0.95 -17.20 11.12
C LEU A 33 -1.14 -17.97 12.43
N VAL A 34 -1.68 -19.18 12.33
CA VAL A 34 -1.83 -20.07 13.48
C VAL A 34 -0.94 -21.28 13.30
N ASP A 35 -0.20 -21.62 14.35
CA ASP A 35 0.53 -22.88 14.41
C ASP A 35 -0.47 -24.02 14.65
N GLN A 36 -0.48 -25.00 13.74
CA GLN A 36 -1.37 -26.16 13.81
C GLN A 36 -1.05 -27.05 15.03
N THR A 37 0.19 -27.01 15.52
CA THR A 37 0.64 -27.84 16.65
C THR A 37 0.25 -27.22 17.99
N SER A 38 0.49 -25.91 18.11
CA SER A 38 0.36 -25.17 19.37
C SER A 38 -1.00 -24.46 19.49
N GLN A 39 -1.81 -24.45 18.43
CA GLN A 39 -3.01 -23.63 18.26
C GLN A 39 -2.79 -22.14 18.59
N GLN A 40 -1.54 -21.67 18.51
CA GLN A 40 -1.16 -20.32 18.88
C GLN A 40 -1.09 -19.42 17.65
N ALA A 41 -1.72 -18.25 17.74
CA ALA A 41 -1.60 -17.22 16.73
C ALA A 41 -0.27 -16.48 16.86
N TYR A 42 0.37 -16.20 15.72
CA TYR A 42 1.58 -15.41 15.63
C TYR A 42 1.55 -14.53 14.38
N CYS A 43 2.25 -13.40 14.44
CA CYS A 43 2.36 -12.47 13.32
C CYS A 43 3.59 -12.81 12.49
N ARG A 44 3.42 -12.85 11.16
CA ARG A 44 4.52 -13.06 10.22
C ARG A 44 4.42 -12.09 9.06
N CYS A 45 5.56 -11.55 8.63
CA CYS A 45 5.62 -10.76 7.41
C CYS A 45 5.42 -11.65 6.20
N GLU A 46 4.60 -11.21 5.24
CA GLU A 46 4.53 -11.85 3.93
C GLU A 46 5.92 -11.84 3.28
N GLN A 47 6.29 -12.95 2.64
CA GLN A 47 7.59 -13.11 1.95
C GLN A 47 7.39 -13.37 0.45
N HIS A 48 6.18 -13.73 0.04
CA HIS A 48 5.84 -14.03 -1.34
C HIS A 48 4.81 -13.02 -1.82
N CYS A 49 5.21 -12.21 -2.79
CA CYS A 49 4.30 -11.37 -3.53
C CYS A 49 4.11 -11.94 -4.94
N PRO A 50 2.89 -11.88 -5.50
CA PRO A 50 2.71 -12.21 -6.91
C PRO A 50 3.47 -11.21 -7.78
N ASP A 51 3.95 -11.67 -8.94
CA ASP A 51 4.64 -10.84 -9.94
C ASP A 51 3.65 -9.96 -10.72
N VAL A 52 2.87 -9.16 -10.01
CA VAL A 52 1.94 -8.17 -10.55
C VAL A 52 2.60 -6.80 -10.46
N PHE A 53 2.81 -6.19 -11.62
CA PHE A 53 3.35 -4.83 -11.68
C PHE A 53 2.22 -3.80 -11.57
N SER A 54 2.04 -3.25 -10.36
CA SER A 54 1.06 -2.21 -10.06
C SER A 54 1.72 -1.17 -9.13
N PRO A 55 2.50 -0.23 -9.67
CA PRO A 55 3.33 0.64 -8.86
C PRO A 55 2.50 1.51 -7.92
N VAL A 56 2.97 1.69 -6.69
CA VAL A 56 2.34 2.54 -5.66
C VAL A 56 3.37 3.45 -5.02
N CYS A 57 2.93 4.65 -4.63
CA CYS A 57 3.73 5.60 -3.89
C CYS A 57 3.46 5.43 -2.41
N GLY A 58 4.49 5.11 -1.63
CA GLY A 58 4.43 5.03 -0.19
C GLY A 58 4.44 6.40 0.49
N SER A 59 3.96 6.42 1.73
CA SER A 59 4.02 7.59 2.62
C SER A 59 5.44 8.06 2.95
N ASP A 60 6.44 7.22 2.68
CA ASP A 60 7.86 7.48 2.82
C ASP A 60 8.48 8.05 1.53
N SER A 61 7.66 8.44 0.55
CA SER A 61 8.07 8.94 -0.78
C SER A 61 8.82 7.92 -1.64
N VAL A 62 8.75 6.63 -1.30
CA VAL A 62 9.34 5.55 -2.08
C VAL A 62 8.29 4.91 -2.97
N THR A 63 8.68 4.59 -4.21
CA THR A 63 7.84 3.82 -5.13
C THR A 63 8.05 2.33 -4.91
N TYR A 64 6.96 1.59 -4.73
CA TYR A 64 6.96 0.14 -4.65
C TYR A 64 6.32 -0.45 -5.90
N SER A 65 6.78 -1.62 -6.36
CA SER A 65 6.29 -2.22 -7.61
C SER A 65 4.86 -2.79 -7.47
N SER A 66 4.42 -3.06 -6.24
CA SER A 66 3.07 -3.49 -5.90
C SER A 66 2.70 -3.09 -4.46
N ASP A 67 1.42 -3.16 -4.14
CA ASP A 67 0.88 -3.00 -2.79
C ASP A 67 1.45 -4.06 -1.82
N CYS A 68 1.61 -5.30 -2.28
CA CYS A 68 2.23 -6.37 -1.50
C CYS A 68 3.68 -6.05 -1.13
N GLN A 69 4.48 -5.55 -2.09
CA GLN A 69 5.86 -5.15 -1.81
C GLN A 69 5.96 -4.01 -0.80
N LEU A 70 5.02 -3.06 -0.84
CA LEU A 70 4.93 -1.99 0.16
C LEU A 70 4.67 -2.56 1.56
N GLN A 71 3.72 -3.50 1.71
CA GLN A 71 3.43 -4.15 2.99
C GLN A 71 4.62 -4.96 3.52
N MET A 72 5.28 -5.72 2.64
CA MET A 72 6.49 -6.47 2.99
C MET A 72 7.60 -5.53 3.49
N ALA A 73 7.82 -4.40 2.80
CA ALA A 73 8.79 -3.40 3.22
C ALA A 73 8.39 -2.73 4.55
N SER A 74 7.11 -2.41 4.73
CA SER A 74 6.57 -1.89 6.00
C SER A 74 6.89 -2.84 7.15
N CYS A 75 6.64 -4.14 6.96
CA CYS A 75 6.85 -5.17 7.96
C CYS A 75 8.33 -5.41 8.26
N SER A 76 9.15 -5.55 7.22
CA SER A 76 10.59 -5.77 7.34
C SER A 76 11.33 -4.61 8.01
N GLN A 77 10.93 -3.37 7.71
CA GLN A 77 11.55 -2.18 8.29
C GLN A 77 10.96 -1.79 9.65
N GLN A 78 9.92 -2.50 10.12
CA GLN A 78 9.14 -2.13 11.31
C GLN A 78 8.69 -0.67 11.30
N ARG A 79 8.31 -0.18 10.10
CA ARG A 79 7.84 1.19 9.88
C ARG A 79 6.45 1.14 9.30
N ARG A 80 5.58 2.04 9.74
CA ARG A 80 4.21 2.12 9.21
C ARG A 80 4.25 2.90 7.89
N ILE A 81 4.28 2.16 6.79
CA ILE A 81 4.24 2.72 5.43
C ILE A 81 2.85 2.42 4.88
N TYR A 82 2.15 3.45 4.44
CA TYR A 82 0.84 3.31 3.81
C TYR A 82 0.91 3.83 2.38
N ILE A 83 0.03 3.34 1.53
CA ILE A 83 -0.09 3.83 0.16
C ILE A 83 -0.59 5.29 0.23
N HIS A 84 0.24 6.21 -0.24
CA HIS A 84 -0.11 7.62 -0.39
C HIS A 84 -0.96 7.82 -1.67
N HIS A 85 -0.54 7.24 -2.80
CA HIS A 85 -1.34 7.16 -4.02
C HIS A 85 -0.94 5.98 -4.91
N GLN A 86 -1.81 5.62 -5.85
CA GLN A 86 -1.50 4.66 -6.92
C GLN A 86 -0.56 5.31 -7.94
N GLY A 87 0.37 4.55 -8.52
CA GLY A 87 1.43 5.04 -9.40
C GLY A 87 2.74 5.37 -8.67
N GLN A 88 3.74 5.82 -9.42
CA GLN A 88 5.09 6.09 -8.89
C GLN A 88 5.16 7.45 -8.18
N CYS A 89 5.91 7.54 -7.08
CA CYS A 89 6.22 8.83 -6.45
C CYS A 89 6.99 9.74 -7.41
N GLY A 90 6.79 11.05 -7.31
CA GLY A 90 7.49 12.02 -8.18
C GLY A 90 6.94 12.11 -9.60
N THR A 91 6.07 11.19 -10.03
CA THR A 91 5.15 11.42 -11.15
C THR A 91 4.01 12.28 -10.64
N CYS A 92 4.35 13.53 -10.32
CA CYS A 92 3.33 14.53 -10.21
C CYS A 92 2.59 14.50 -11.54
N SER A 93 1.30 14.12 -11.52
CA SER A 93 0.36 14.41 -12.59
C SER A 93 0.09 15.93 -12.65
N PHE A 94 1.15 16.71 -12.53
CA PHE A 94 1.21 18.14 -12.77
C PHE A 94 1.21 18.45 -14.27
N PHE A 95 1.29 17.43 -15.13
CA PHE A 95 0.98 17.59 -16.55
C PHE A 95 -0.51 17.45 -16.88
N ILE A 96 -1.36 16.95 -15.97
CA ILE A 96 -2.80 16.77 -16.28
C ILE A 96 -3.65 17.93 -15.73
N TYR A 97 -3.31 18.54 -14.59
CA TYR A 97 -4.06 19.69 -14.06
C TYR A 97 -3.62 21.07 -14.57
N PHE A 98 -2.53 21.18 -15.33
CA PHE A 98 -2.30 22.38 -16.17
C PHE A 98 -2.85 22.24 -17.59
N CYS A 99 -3.37 21.07 -17.97
CA CYS A 99 -3.93 20.83 -19.31
C CYS A 99 -5.46 20.69 -19.34
N LYS A 100 -6.14 20.44 -18.21
CA LYS A 100 -7.60 20.23 -18.20
C LYS A 100 -8.47 21.30 -17.54
N LEU A 101 -7.92 22.39 -17.02
CA LEU A 101 -8.78 23.45 -16.48
C LEU A 101 -8.23 24.85 -16.72
N LEU A 102 -8.06 25.23 -17.99
CA LEU A 102 -8.27 26.59 -18.49
C LEU A 102 -8.14 26.56 -20.01
N LEU A 103 -9.16 25.98 -20.64
CA LEU A 103 -9.47 26.20 -22.05
C LEU A 103 -10.07 27.62 -22.18
N TRP A 104 -9.34 28.64 -21.74
CA TRP A 104 -9.62 30.05 -22.02
C TRP A 104 -8.47 30.90 -21.46
N PHE A 105 -7.71 31.50 -22.37
CA PHE A 105 -6.90 32.70 -22.17
C PHE A 105 -5.47 32.56 -21.62
N VAL A 106 -4.54 32.77 -22.57
CA VAL A 106 -3.32 33.58 -22.42
C VAL A 106 -2.14 32.82 -21.82
N LEU A 107 -1.38 32.10 -22.65
CA LEU A 107 -0.09 32.58 -23.15
C LEU A 107 0.65 33.48 -22.13
N ARG A 108 1.81 33.00 -21.65
CA ARG A 108 3.02 33.83 -21.42
C ARG A 108 3.49 34.14 -19.98
N THR A 109 3.05 33.50 -18.90
CA THR A 109 3.62 33.85 -17.56
C THR A 109 3.98 32.73 -16.59
N TRP A 110 3.78 31.45 -16.90
CA TRP A 110 4.00 30.36 -15.93
C TRP A 110 5.13 29.38 -16.31
N CYS A 111 6.23 29.92 -16.83
CA CYS A 111 7.49 29.18 -16.95
C CYS A 111 8.66 30.02 -16.44
N ARG A 112 8.51 30.63 -15.25
CA ARG A 112 9.57 31.40 -14.61
C ARG A 112 9.60 31.34 -13.08
N PHE A 113 9.13 30.24 -12.47
CA PHE A 113 9.32 30.01 -11.03
C PHE A 113 9.49 28.51 -10.70
N CYS A 114 10.37 27.83 -11.45
CA CYS A 114 11.10 26.68 -10.93
C CYS A 114 12.58 27.06 -10.91
N ILE A 115 12.97 27.86 -9.91
CA ILE A 115 14.25 27.96 -9.21
C ILE A 115 14.06 29.14 -8.24
N LEU A 116 13.74 28.82 -6.99
CA LEU A 116 14.27 29.50 -5.81
C LEU A 116 14.26 28.50 -4.66
#